data_AF-A0A3D5Q1N7-F1
#
_entry.id   AF-A0A3D5Q1N7-F1
#
_cell.length_a   1.000
_cell.length_b   1.000
_cell.length_c   1.000
_cell.angle_alpha   90.00
_cell.angle_beta   90.00
_cell.angle_gamma   90.00
#
_symmetry.space_group_name_H-M   'P 1'
#
loop_
_entity.id
_entity.type
_entity.pdbx_description
1 polymer ?
#
loop_
_entity_poly.entity_id
_entity_poly.type
_entity_poly.pdbx_seq_one_letter_code
_entity_poly.pdbx_strand_id
1 'polypeptide(L)'
;LCWAYDAPLLLVTRTGVPAPTRAALAGIVKNNPSVTVTIVGGPAAVSASCVRELRTIVGSGNTVEQPWTTGNRYNTAASIARRMEVVASADASLTLSSAVLVANGTDAAGYVDALALSAVSARIGAPIVFVERTSVPTPTAATIGRLKPGEVIVAGGTAVVSAAVYKALGADARWYGANRYATAVAIAKNARAKGWLEADWVGVAAAVPDALTGATYAGKGGAPLLYTEPSRLSELPARYLDSVEASVTGAAVFGGTSVVSEETAAQLGGKPAAPVIVDPPTGGY
;
A
#
# COMPACT_ATOMS: atom_id res chain seq x y z
N LEU A 1 -1.73 -5.31 -6.17
CA LEU A 1 -2.64 -6.48 -6.36
C LEU A 1 -4.10 -6.10 -6.14
N CYS A 2 -4.46 -5.42 -5.04
CA CYS A 2 -5.83 -4.94 -4.81
C CYS A 2 -6.42 -4.17 -6.00
N TRP A 3 -5.63 -3.29 -6.64
CA TRP A 3 -5.99 -2.64 -7.92
C TRP A 3 -6.42 -3.65 -9.00
N ALA A 4 -5.66 -4.72 -9.19
CA ALA A 4 -5.91 -5.68 -10.27
C ALA A 4 -7.17 -6.51 -10.02
N TYR A 5 -7.53 -6.77 -8.76
CA TYR A 5 -8.71 -7.56 -8.41
C TYR A 5 -9.92 -6.73 -8.02
N ASP A 6 -9.80 -5.41 -8.04
CA ASP A 6 -10.74 -4.48 -7.41
C ASP A 6 -11.19 -4.93 -6.01
N ALA A 7 -10.24 -5.43 -5.20
CA ALA A 7 -10.54 -6.14 -3.95
C ALA A 7 -10.01 -5.41 -2.71
N PRO A 8 -10.71 -5.50 -1.56
CA PRO A 8 -10.21 -4.95 -0.31
C PRO A 8 -9.00 -5.73 0.22
N LEU A 9 -8.18 -5.06 1.03
CA LEU A 9 -7.10 -5.69 1.78
C LEU A 9 -7.54 -5.96 3.22
N LEU A 10 -7.63 -7.23 3.59
CA LEU A 10 -7.93 -7.65 4.96
C LEU A 10 -6.70 -8.23 5.65
N LEU A 11 -6.59 -8.04 6.96
CA LEU A 11 -5.45 -8.49 7.74
C LEU A 11 -5.78 -9.74 8.56
N VAL A 12 -4.82 -10.66 8.63
CA VAL A 12 -4.87 -11.83 9.51
C VAL A 12 -3.64 -11.82 10.42
N THR A 13 -3.71 -12.54 11.53
CA THR A 13 -2.49 -12.89 12.27
C THR A 13 -1.85 -14.11 11.64
N ARG A 14 -0.64 -14.45 12.05
CA ARG A 14 0.02 -15.66 11.57
C ARG A 14 -0.82 -16.91 11.79
N THR A 15 -1.52 -17.00 12.91
CA THR A 15 -2.14 -18.26 13.37
C THR A 15 -3.67 -18.26 13.32
N GLY A 16 -4.30 -17.11 13.08
CA GLY A 16 -5.76 -17.02 13.03
C GLY A 16 -6.32 -15.73 12.45
N VAL A 17 -7.64 -15.71 12.30
CA VAL A 17 -8.42 -14.62 11.69
C VAL A 17 -9.05 -13.76 12.79
N PRO A 18 -8.61 -12.50 12.96
CA PRO A 18 -9.19 -11.57 13.94
C PRO A 18 -10.70 -11.39 13.75
N ALA A 19 -11.42 -11.10 14.84
CA ALA A 19 -12.88 -10.93 14.81
C ALA A 19 -13.36 -9.87 13.78
N PRO A 20 -12.72 -8.69 13.64
CA PRO A 20 -13.10 -7.72 12.61
C PRO A 20 -12.96 -8.29 11.19
N THR A 21 -11.85 -8.98 10.92
CA THR A 21 -11.62 -9.62 9.62
C THR A 21 -12.63 -10.72 9.34
N ARG A 22 -13.01 -11.52 10.35
CA ARG A 22 -14.05 -12.54 10.22
C ARG A 22 -15.40 -11.92 9.85
N ALA A 23 -15.79 -10.86 10.54
CA ALA A 23 -17.04 -10.16 10.29
C ALA A 23 -17.07 -9.54 8.88
N ALA A 24 -16.00 -8.85 8.49
CA ALA A 24 -15.88 -8.27 7.16
C ALA A 24 -15.92 -9.35 6.06
N LEU A 25 -15.17 -10.43 6.23
CA LEU A 25 -15.14 -11.52 5.25
C LEU A 25 -16.49 -12.24 5.13
N ALA A 26 -17.17 -12.49 6.25
CA ALA A 26 -18.52 -13.05 6.24
C ALA A 26 -19.54 -12.13 5.54
N GLY A 27 -19.42 -10.81 5.73
CA GLY A 27 -20.23 -9.81 5.02
C GLY A 27 -19.98 -9.85 3.50
N ILE A 28 -18.72 -9.88 3.08
CA ILE A 28 -18.35 -10.00 1.66
C ILE A 28 -18.92 -11.30 1.06
N VAL A 29 -18.78 -12.44 1.74
CA VAL A 29 -19.33 -13.73 1.29
C VAL A 29 -20.85 -13.70 1.17
N LYS A 30 -21.54 -13.05 2.12
CA LYS A 30 -23.01 -12.94 2.08
C LYS A 30 -23.50 -12.10 0.89
N ASN A 31 -22.74 -11.07 0.52
CA ASN A 31 -23.17 -10.08 -0.48
C ASN A 31 -22.70 -10.38 -1.90
N ASN A 32 -21.90 -11.45 -2.10
CA ASN A 32 -21.32 -11.78 -3.40
C ASN A 32 -21.64 -13.24 -3.79
N PRO A 33 -21.97 -13.51 -5.07
CA PRO A 33 -22.30 -14.86 -5.53
C PRO A 33 -21.09 -15.81 -5.49
N SER A 34 -19.88 -15.27 -5.61
CA SER A 34 -18.63 -16.01 -5.48
C SER A 34 -17.55 -15.10 -4.91
N VAL A 35 -16.70 -15.65 -4.04
CA VAL A 35 -15.58 -14.96 -3.41
C VAL A 35 -14.30 -15.76 -3.64
N THR A 36 -13.23 -15.04 -4.00
CA THR A 36 -11.87 -15.58 -4.00
C THR A 36 -11.01 -14.80 -3.02
N VAL A 37 -10.46 -15.49 -2.02
CA VAL A 37 -9.47 -14.95 -1.10
C VAL A 37 -8.07 -15.34 -1.59
N THR A 38 -7.28 -14.34 -1.98
CA THR A 38 -5.86 -14.52 -2.31
C THR A 38 -4.99 -14.12 -1.13
N ILE A 39 -4.23 -15.06 -0.57
CA ILE A 39 -3.36 -14.84 0.58
C ILE A 39 -1.98 -14.41 0.09
N VAL A 40 -1.56 -13.21 0.52
CA VAL A 40 -0.21 -12.70 0.30
C VAL A 40 0.72 -13.18 1.41
N GLY A 41 1.77 -13.92 1.04
CA GLY A 41 2.76 -14.47 1.95
C GLY A 41 2.58 -15.97 2.22
N GLY A 42 3.71 -16.65 2.42
CA GLY A 42 3.74 -18.11 2.60
C GLY A 42 3.39 -18.59 4.01
N PRO A 43 3.52 -19.90 4.28
CA PRO A 43 3.17 -20.52 5.56
C PRO A 43 3.84 -19.93 6.81
N ALA A 44 4.98 -19.26 6.65
CA ALA A 44 5.66 -18.55 7.72
C ALA A 44 4.93 -17.25 8.15
N ALA A 45 4.22 -16.61 7.21
CA ALA A 45 3.44 -15.40 7.45
C ALA A 45 1.97 -15.72 7.77
N VAL A 46 1.37 -16.67 7.05
CA VAL A 46 -0.01 -17.12 7.26
C VAL A 46 -0.03 -18.65 7.32
N SER A 47 -0.18 -19.19 8.53
CA SER A 47 -0.03 -20.62 8.79
C SER A 47 -1.17 -21.45 8.18
N ALA A 48 -0.94 -22.76 8.07
CA ALA A 48 -1.99 -23.70 7.67
C ALA A 48 -3.23 -23.66 8.59
N SER A 49 -3.09 -23.31 9.87
CA SER A 49 -4.24 -23.14 10.77
C SER A 49 -5.08 -21.93 10.40
N CYS A 50 -4.44 -20.79 10.12
CA CYS A 50 -5.12 -19.58 9.66
C CYS A 50 -5.81 -19.82 8.30
N VAL A 51 -5.13 -20.50 7.36
CA VAL A 51 -5.73 -20.84 6.05
C VAL A 51 -6.95 -21.74 6.20
N ARG A 52 -6.93 -22.74 7.09
CA ARG A 52 -8.11 -23.58 7.37
C ARG A 52 -9.26 -22.76 7.93
N GLU A 53 -8.98 -21.85 8.86
CA GLU A 53 -9.98 -20.96 9.43
C GLU A 53 -10.60 -20.05 8.36
N LEU A 54 -9.78 -19.47 7.46
CA LEU A 54 -10.28 -18.70 6.31
C LEU A 54 -11.22 -19.54 5.44
N ARG A 55 -10.85 -20.79 5.11
CA ARG A 55 -11.73 -21.69 4.33
C ARG A 55 -13.05 -21.97 5.02
N THR A 56 -13.05 -22.15 6.34
CA THR A 56 -14.29 -22.33 7.11
C THR A 56 -15.20 -21.09 7.02
N ILE A 57 -14.64 -19.89 7.14
CA ILE A 57 -15.41 -18.63 7.06
C ILE A 57 -15.93 -18.40 5.63
N VAL A 58 -15.10 -18.69 4.63
CA VAL A 58 -15.39 -18.44 3.21
C VAL A 58 -16.37 -19.46 2.63
N GLY A 59 -16.39 -20.68 3.15
CA GLY A 59 -17.29 -21.75 2.71
C GLY A 59 -16.79 -22.50 1.47
N SER A 60 -17.28 -23.71 1.27
CA SER A 60 -16.82 -24.65 0.22
C SER A 60 -17.18 -24.24 -1.21
N GLY A 61 -18.13 -23.34 -1.40
CA GLY A 61 -18.50 -22.80 -2.72
C GLY A 61 -17.58 -21.68 -3.23
N ASN A 62 -16.56 -21.31 -2.44
CA ASN A 62 -15.68 -20.17 -2.68
C ASN A 62 -14.21 -20.60 -2.67
N THR A 63 -13.32 -19.72 -3.13
CA THR A 63 -11.89 -20.05 -3.30
C THR A 63 -11.03 -19.38 -2.22
N VAL A 64 -10.09 -20.13 -1.66
CA VAL A 64 -9.01 -19.60 -0.80
C VAL A 64 -7.67 -20.13 -1.30
N GLU A 65 -6.87 -19.25 -1.90
CA GLU A 65 -5.55 -19.55 -2.46
C GLU A 65 -4.41 -18.90 -1.67
N GLN A 66 -3.30 -19.62 -1.49
CA GLN A 66 -2.05 -19.10 -0.95
C GLN A 66 -0.93 -19.37 -1.98
N PRO A 67 -0.87 -18.61 -3.08
CA PRO A 67 -0.06 -18.97 -4.24
C PRO A 67 1.45 -18.81 -4.01
N TRP A 68 1.87 -17.99 -3.04
CA TRP A 68 3.28 -17.69 -2.78
C TRP A 68 3.76 -18.37 -1.49
N THR A 69 4.04 -19.67 -1.56
CA THR A 69 4.39 -20.49 -0.39
C THR A 69 5.89 -20.56 -0.08
N THR A 70 6.75 -20.13 -1.00
CA THR A 70 8.21 -20.19 -0.88
C THR A 70 8.86 -18.84 -1.21
N GLY A 71 10.17 -18.74 -0.92
CA GLY A 71 10.95 -17.55 -1.20
C GLY A 71 10.82 -16.48 -0.12
N ASN A 72 11.23 -15.26 -0.48
CA ASN A 72 11.21 -14.11 0.41
C ASN A 72 10.36 -12.98 -0.18
N ARG A 73 10.31 -11.85 0.51
CA ARG A 73 9.57 -10.64 0.08
C ARG A 73 9.92 -10.15 -1.33
N TYR A 74 11.15 -10.34 -1.81
CA TYR A 74 11.54 -9.97 -3.17
C TYR A 74 10.89 -10.91 -4.20
N ASN A 75 10.84 -12.22 -3.90
CA ASN A 75 10.10 -13.19 -4.72
C ASN A 75 8.59 -12.90 -4.70
N THR A 76 8.02 -12.60 -3.53
CA THR A 76 6.60 -12.28 -3.40
C THR A 76 6.24 -11.03 -4.19
N ALA A 77 7.03 -9.95 -4.10
CA ALA A 77 6.81 -8.72 -4.88
C ALA A 77 6.88 -8.98 -6.40
N ALA A 78 7.88 -9.72 -6.87
CA ALA A 78 8.00 -10.11 -8.28
C ALA A 78 6.79 -10.94 -8.75
N SER A 79 6.32 -11.86 -7.90
CA SER A 79 5.18 -12.73 -8.23
C SER A 79 3.85 -11.96 -8.21
N ILE A 80 3.69 -10.98 -7.31
CA ILE A 80 2.55 -10.05 -7.34
C ILE A 80 2.58 -9.22 -8.61
N ALA A 81 3.75 -8.70 -9.03
CA ALA A 81 3.88 -7.95 -10.27
C ALA A 81 3.46 -8.80 -11.50
N ARG A 82 3.85 -10.08 -11.53
CA ARG A 82 3.40 -11.03 -12.56
C ARG A 82 1.90 -11.29 -12.50
N ARG A 83 1.32 -11.43 -11.30
CA ARG A 83 -0.12 -11.63 -11.14
C ARG A 83 -0.92 -10.42 -11.62
N MET A 84 -0.45 -9.20 -11.31
CA MET A 84 -1.05 -7.96 -11.80
C MET A 84 -1.05 -7.89 -13.34
N GLU A 85 0.07 -8.23 -13.99
CA GLU A 85 0.18 -8.28 -15.45
C GLU A 85 -0.79 -9.30 -16.07
N VAL A 86 -0.88 -10.50 -15.51
CA VAL A 86 -1.79 -11.55 -16.00
C VAL A 86 -3.24 -11.10 -15.90
N VAL A 87 -3.63 -10.48 -14.79
CA VAL A 87 -5.01 -10.01 -14.59
C VAL A 87 -5.34 -8.85 -15.52
N ALA A 88 -4.45 -7.85 -15.62
CA ALA A 88 -4.63 -6.73 -16.53
C ALA A 88 -4.67 -7.17 -18.01
N SER A 89 -3.96 -8.23 -18.38
CA SER A 89 -4.01 -8.78 -19.75
C SER A 89 -5.33 -9.51 -20.04
N ALA A 90 -6.06 -9.93 -19.01
CA ALA A 90 -7.33 -10.65 -19.13
C ALA A 90 -8.57 -9.74 -18.99
N ASP A 91 -8.38 -8.49 -18.57
CA ASP A 91 -9.46 -7.52 -18.35
C ASP A 91 -9.16 -6.22 -19.09
N ALA A 92 -9.91 -5.93 -20.15
CA ALA A 92 -9.72 -4.76 -20.99
C ALA A 92 -10.00 -3.42 -20.27
N SER A 93 -10.64 -3.44 -19.09
CA SER A 93 -10.84 -2.25 -18.26
C SER A 93 -9.59 -1.87 -17.46
N LEU A 94 -8.62 -2.78 -17.36
CA LEU A 94 -7.37 -2.58 -16.65
C LEU A 94 -6.23 -2.31 -17.61
N THR A 95 -5.46 -1.26 -17.35
CA THR A 95 -4.18 -1.01 -18.01
C THR A 95 -3.09 -1.00 -16.96
N LEU A 96 -2.18 -1.97 -17.02
CA LEU A 96 -1.02 -1.99 -16.14
C LEU A 96 -0.15 -0.75 -16.45
N SER A 97 0.23 0.00 -15.42
CA SER A 97 1.09 1.17 -15.60
C SER A 97 2.40 0.80 -16.29
N SER A 98 2.90 1.70 -17.15
CA SER A 98 4.27 1.64 -17.65
C SER A 98 5.31 1.98 -16.58
N ALA A 99 4.89 2.46 -15.40
CA ALA A 99 5.77 2.73 -14.27
C ALA A 99 5.99 1.48 -13.40
N VAL A 100 7.20 1.33 -12.88
CA VAL A 100 7.52 0.41 -11.78
C VAL A 100 8.02 1.21 -10.59
N LEU A 101 7.41 0.95 -9.44
CA LEU A 101 7.76 1.60 -8.19
C LEU A 101 8.76 0.72 -7.42
N VAL A 102 9.78 1.33 -6.83
CA VAL A 102 10.86 0.64 -6.15
C VAL A 102 11.04 1.20 -4.75
N ALA A 103 11.17 0.32 -3.76
CA ALA A 103 11.50 0.69 -2.38
C ALA A 103 12.51 -0.29 -1.78
N ASN A 104 13.11 0.10 -0.65
CA ASN A 104 13.92 -0.83 0.13
C ASN A 104 13.00 -1.91 0.77
N GLY A 105 13.41 -3.17 0.72
CA GLY A 105 12.67 -4.29 1.30
C GLY A 105 13.35 -4.96 2.49
N THR A 106 14.54 -4.53 2.91
CA THR A 106 15.40 -5.29 3.83
C THR A 106 14.74 -5.61 5.17
N ASP A 107 14.07 -4.63 5.79
CA ASP A 107 13.43 -4.78 7.11
C ASP A 107 12.20 -3.88 7.27
N ALA A 108 11.63 -3.88 8.48
CA ALA A 108 10.44 -3.11 8.82
C ALA A 108 10.61 -1.59 8.72
N ALA A 109 11.84 -1.09 8.88
CA ALA A 109 12.14 0.31 8.62
C ALA A 109 12.32 0.56 7.11
N GLY A 110 12.79 -0.44 6.35
CA GLY A 110 13.02 -0.36 4.91
C GLY A 110 11.76 -0.18 4.07
N TYR A 111 10.65 -0.87 4.39
CA TYR A 111 9.44 -0.84 3.55
C TYR A 111 8.42 0.26 3.91
N VAL A 112 8.69 1.17 4.85
CA VAL A 112 7.76 2.29 5.13
C VAL A 112 7.57 3.22 3.92
N ASP A 113 8.60 3.34 3.07
CA ASP A 113 8.49 4.07 1.81
C ASP A 113 7.56 3.35 0.82
N ALA A 114 7.52 2.02 0.85
CA ALA A 114 6.65 1.20 0.02
C ALA A 114 5.17 1.30 0.42
N LEU A 115 4.90 1.49 1.70
CA LEU A 115 3.54 1.73 2.21
C LEU A 115 2.99 3.07 1.67
N ALA A 116 3.80 4.13 1.61
CA ALA A 116 3.37 5.40 1.00
C ALA A 116 3.20 5.27 -0.52
N LEU A 117 4.10 4.54 -1.20
CA LEU A 117 3.94 4.19 -2.62
C LEU A 117 2.71 3.31 -2.90
N SER A 118 2.15 2.64 -1.89
CA SER A 118 1.00 1.73 -2.10
C SER A 118 -0.25 2.49 -2.55
N ALA A 119 -0.42 3.76 -2.15
CA ALA A 119 -1.48 4.61 -2.67
C ALA A 119 -1.31 4.88 -4.18
N VAL A 120 -0.08 5.17 -4.62
CA VAL A 120 0.24 5.35 -6.04
C VAL A 120 -0.02 4.05 -6.81
N SER A 121 0.49 2.92 -6.31
CA SER A 121 0.28 1.59 -6.91
C SER A 121 -1.19 1.23 -7.04
N ALA A 122 -1.98 1.47 -6.00
CA ALA A 122 -3.41 1.19 -5.98
C ALA A 122 -4.21 2.07 -6.95
N ARG A 123 -3.71 3.28 -7.24
CA ARG A 123 -4.35 4.21 -8.16
C ARG A 123 -4.04 3.93 -9.62
N ILE A 124 -2.76 3.74 -9.96
CA ILE A 124 -2.32 3.68 -11.37
C ILE A 124 -2.03 2.26 -11.85
N GLY A 125 -2.11 1.25 -10.97
CA GLY A 125 -1.78 -0.13 -11.34
C GLY A 125 -0.28 -0.37 -11.56
N ALA A 126 0.60 0.43 -10.94
CA ALA A 126 2.05 0.23 -11.02
C ALA A 126 2.53 -0.83 -10.00
N PRO A 127 3.25 -1.88 -10.40
CA PRO A 127 3.82 -2.83 -9.45
C PRO A 127 4.87 -2.19 -8.54
N ILE A 128 4.89 -2.61 -7.27
CA ILE A 128 5.97 -2.28 -6.33
C ILE A 128 6.94 -3.46 -6.26
N VAL A 129 8.22 -3.22 -6.51
CA VAL A 129 9.31 -4.18 -6.34
C VAL A 129 10.28 -3.70 -5.27
N PHE A 130 10.99 -4.64 -4.65
CA PHE A 130 11.89 -4.34 -3.54
C PHE A 130 13.36 -4.49 -3.91
N VAL A 131 14.21 -3.63 -3.36
CA VAL A 131 15.66 -3.75 -3.42
C VAL A 131 16.27 -3.79 -2.02
N GLU A 132 17.54 -4.14 -1.95
CA GLU A 132 18.35 -3.89 -0.77
C GLU A 132 19.05 -2.53 -0.90
N ARG A 133 19.69 -2.09 0.18
CA ARG A 133 20.44 -0.82 0.16
C ARG A 133 21.52 -0.79 -0.91
N THR A 134 22.24 -1.90 -1.08
CA THR A 134 23.46 -1.99 -1.90
C THR A 134 23.37 -3.05 -2.98
N SER A 135 22.24 -3.72 -3.16
CA SER A 135 22.06 -4.75 -4.17
C SER A 135 20.67 -4.69 -4.81
N VAL A 136 20.57 -5.13 -6.08
CA VAL A 136 19.29 -5.39 -6.75
C VAL A 136 19.08 -6.90 -6.73
N PRO A 137 18.12 -7.42 -5.94
CA PRO A 137 17.83 -8.84 -5.92
C PRO A 137 17.41 -9.37 -7.29
N THR A 138 17.80 -10.60 -7.62
CA THR A 138 17.48 -11.23 -8.93
C THR A 138 16.00 -11.18 -9.29
N PRO A 139 15.03 -11.46 -8.39
CA PRO A 139 13.60 -11.36 -8.73
C PRO A 139 13.18 -9.95 -9.17
N THR A 140 13.81 -8.92 -8.62
CA THR A 140 13.55 -7.52 -8.95
C THR A 140 14.13 -7.16 -10.31
N ALA A 141 15.40 -7.51 -10.55
CA ALA A 141 16.04 -7.31 -11.85
C ALA A 141 15.26 -8.02 -12.98
N ALA A 142 14.85 -9.27 -12.75
CA ALA A 142 14.04 -10.04 -13.70
C ALA A 142 12.67 -9.41 -13.95
N THR A 143 12.03 -8.85 -12.91
CA THR A 143 10.75 -8.16 -13.04
C THR A 143 10.86 -6.90 -13.90
N ILE A 144 11.88 -6.07 -13.65
CA ILE A 144 12.12 -4.85 -14.44
C ILE A 144 12.47 -5.21 -15.88
N GLY A 145 13.35 -6.20 -16.10
CA GLY A 145 13.72 -6.64 -17.45
C GLY A 145 12.55 -7.24 -18.24
N ARG A 146 11.62 -7.92 -17.56
CA ARG A 146 10.39 -8.46 -18.17
C ARG A 146 9.39 -7.35 -18.51
N LEU A 147 9.10 -6.47 -17.55
CA LEU A 147 8.10 -5.41 -17.73
C LEU A 147 8.57 -4.31 -18.69
N LYS A 148 9.89 -4.09 -18.80
CA LYS A 148 10.50 -3.00 -19.58
C LYS A 148 9.77 -1.66 -19.34
N PRO A 149 9.70 -1.20 -18.08
CA PRO A 149 8.93 -0.02 -17.74
C PRO A 149 9.42 1.21 -18.50
N GLY A 150 8.50 2.11 -18.81
CA GLY A 150 8.81 3.44 -19.33
C GLY A 150 9.27 4.41 -18.23
N GLU A 151 9.03 4.08 -16.95
CA GLU A 151 9.54 4.84 -15.81
C GLU A 151 9.84 3.93 -14.62
N VAL A 152 11.00 4.09 -13.99
CA VAL A 152 11.38 3.44 -12.73
C VAL A 152 11.52 4.51 -11.65
N ILE A 153 10.62 4.46 -10.66
CA ILE A 153 10.56 5.45 -9.57
C ILE A 153 11.06 4.80 -8.29
N VAL A 154 12.15 5.32 -7.73
CA VAL A 154 12.73 4.85 -6.46
C VAL A 154 12.26 5.74 -5.32
N ALA A 155 11.60 5.16 -4.32
CA ALA A 155 11.36 5.84 -3.05
C ALA A 155 12.50 5.61 -2.06
N GLY A 156 12.82 6.65 -1.29
CA GLY A 156 13.85 6.64 -0.26
C GLY A 156 15.18 7.24 -0.68
N GLY A 157 15.89 7.82 0.27
CA GLY A 157 17.19 8.47 0.06
C GLY A 157 18.34 7.49 -0.17
N THR A 158 19.54 8.01 -0.44
CA THR A 158 20.76 7.20 -0.66
C THR A 158 21.17 6.36 0.55
N ALA A 159 20.70 6.73 1.75
CA ALA A 159 20.90 5.96 2.97
C ALA A 159 20.23 4.57 2.90
N VAL A 160 19.08 4.46 2.24
CA VAL A 160 18.28 3.22 2.17
C VAL A 160 18.30 2.59 0.77
N VAL A 161 18.53 3.36 -0.29
CA VAL A 161 18.75 2.84 -1.65
C VAL A 161 19.92 3.59 -2.27
N SER A 162 21.10 2.98 -2.28
CA SER A 162 22.35 3.61 -2.70
C SER A 162 22.29 4.17 -4.13
N ALA A 163 23.19 5.11 -4.44
CA ALA A 163 23.34 5.64 -5.80
C ALA A 163 23.70 4.55 -6.82
N ALA A 164 24.47 3.54 -6.40
CA ALA A 164 24.82 2.39 -7.24
C ALA A 164 23.59 1.55 -7.61
N VAL A 165 22.71 1.24 -6.64
CA VAL A 165 21.45 0.53 -6.89
C VAL A 165 20.54 1.36 -7.80
N TYR A 166 20.38 2.65 -7.53
CA TYR A 166 19.60 3.55 -8.38
C TYR A 166 20.07 3.56 -9.84
N LYS A 167 21.39 3.66 -10.05
CA LYS A 167 21.99 3.59 -11.39
C LYS A 167 21.79 2.22 -12.03
N ALA A 168 21.96 1.13 -11.28
CA ALA A 168 21.79 -0.23 -11.78
C ALA A 168 20.35 -0.54 -12.22
N LEU A 169 19.37 0.10 -11.59
CA LEU A 169 17.96 0.01 -11.98
C LEU A 169 17.62 0.82 -13.24
N GLY A 170 18.49 1.73 -13.67
CA GLY A 170 18.15 2.74 -14.68
C GLY A 170 17.03 3.68 -14.21
N ALA A 171 17.02 4.04 -12.92
CA ALA A 171 15.91 4.79 -12.33
C ALA A 171 15.81 6.23 -12.86
N ASP A 172 14.59 6.65 -13.17
CA ASP A 172 14.26 7.96 -13.74
C ASP A 172 14.03 9.02 -12.68
N ALA A 173 13.43 8.62 -11.55
CA ALA A 173 13.11 9.54 -10.46
C ALA A 173 13.42 8.94 -9.10
N ARG A 174 13.82 9.82 -8.17
CA ARG A 174 13.94 9.52 -6.75
C ARG A 174 12.95 10.37 -5.94
N TRP A 175 12.01 9.72 -5.27
CA TRP A 175 11.07 10.38 -4.36
C TRP A 175 11.49 10.12 -2.92
N TYR A 176 12.05 11.13 -2.26
CA TYR A 176 12.66 10.94 -0.94
C TYR A 176 12.59 12.20 -0.08
N GLY A 177 12.74 11.99 1.22
CA GLY A 177 13.07 13.04 2.16
C GLY A 177 13.96 12.52 3.28
N ALA A 178 14.21 13.36 4.28
CA ALA A 178 15.12 13.06 5.38
C ALA A 178 14.63 11.92 6.31
N ASN A 179 13.33 11.66 6.32
CA ASN A 179 12.69 10.63 7.14
C ASN A 179 11.39 10.14 6.46
N ARG A 180 10.70 9.17 7.07
CA ARG A 180 9.47 8.58 6.53
C ARG A 180 8.37 9.61 6.23
N TYR A 181 8.21 10.64 7.07
CA TYR A 181 7.22 11.69 6.89
C TYR A 181 7.55 12.55 5.66
N ALA A 182 8.83 12.91 5.53
CA ALA A 182 9.34 13.67 4.40
C ALA A 182 9.24 12.89 3.07
N THR A 183 9.54 11.59 3.08
CA THR A 183 9.38 10.74 1.90
C THR A 183 7.91 10.59 1.50
N ALA A 184 6.99 10.40 2.45
CA ALA A 184 5.56 10.35 2.16
C ALA A 184 5.04 11.66 1.54
N VAL A 185 5.47 12.80 2.06
CA VAL A 185 5.18 14.12 1.45
C VAL A 185 5.77 14.24 0.05
N ALA A 186 7.00 13.78 -0.17
CA ALA A 186 7.61 13.79 -1.51
C ALA A 186 6.84 12.92 -2.50
N ILE A 187 6.40 11.72 -2.08
CA ILE A 187 5.55 10.84 -2.88
C ILE A 187 4.23 11.54 -3.22
N ALA A 188 3.55 12.14 -2.22
CA ALA A 188 2.29 12.85 -2.43
C ALA A 188 2.43 14.00 -3.43
N LYS A 189 3.46 14.84 -3.27
CA LYS A 189 3.74 15.98 -4.17
C LYS A 189 4.00 15.53 -5.60
N ASN A 190 4.89 14.56 -5.79
CA ASN A 190 5.26 14.09 -7.13
C ASN A 190 4.10 13.35 -7.81
N ALA A 191 3.34 12.54 -7.06
CA ALA A 191 2.17 11.86 -7.60
C ALA A 191 1.06 12.85 -8.00
N ARG A 192 0.82 13.90 -7.22
CA ARG A 192 -0.09 15.00 -7.61
C ARG A 192 0.39 15.73 -8.85
N ALA A 193 1.68 16.07 -8.93
CA ALA A 193 2.25 16.73 -10.11
C ALA A 193 2.13 15.89 -11.39
N LYS A 194 2.04 14.56 -11.27
CA LYS A 194 1.79 13.63 -12.38
C LYS A 194 0.31 13.38 -12.67
N GLY A 195 -0.61 14.01 -11.93
CA GLY A 195 -2.05 13.78 -12.06
C GLY A 195 -2.52 12.41 -11.53
N TRP A 196 -1.71 11.76 -10.69
CA TRP A 196 -2.01 10.40 -10.20
C TRP A 196 -2.90 10.44 -8.96
N LEU A 197 -2.63 11.32 -8.00
CA LEU A 197 -3.30 11.36 -6.69
C LEU A 197 -3.97 12.72 -6.42
N GLU A 198 -4.93 13.10 -7.26
CA GLU A 198 -5.54 14.44 -7.29
C GLU A 198 -6.78 14.61 -6.40
N ALA A 199 -7.14 13.60 -5.59
CA ALA A 199 -8.30 13.73 -4.71
C ALA A 199 -8.19 14.94 -3.77
N ASP A 200 -9.35 15.44 -3.35
CA ASP A 200 -9.50 16.56 -2.42
C ASP A 200 -9.33 16.15 -0.95
N TRP A 201 -8.80 14.94 -0.71
CA TRP A 201 -8.53 14.42 0.62
C TRP A 201 -7.23 13.63 0.67
N VAL A 202 -6.73 13.42 1.89
CA VAL A 202 -5.55 12.57 2.16
C VAL A 202 -5.87 11.47 3.16
N GLY A 203 -5.18 10.34 3.03
CA GLY A 203 -5.07 9.37 4.10
C GLY A 203 -3.99 9.75 5.10
N VAL A 204 -4.21 9.51 6.39
CA VAL A 204 -3.22 9.72 7.45
C VAL A 204 -3.15 8.46 8.32
N ALA A 205 -1.93 7.98 8.60
CA ALA A 205 -1.72 6.83 9.49
C ALA A 205 -0.45 7.01 10.34
N ALA A 206 -0.43 6.39 11.53
CA ALA A 206 0.78 6.34 12.38
C ALA A 206 1.40 4.94 12.48
N ALA A 207 0.61 3.88 12.31
CA ALA A 207 1.08 2.49 12.40
C ALA A 207 1.12 1.78 11.04
N VAL A 208 2.00 0.78 10.92
CA VAL A 208 2.20 0.01 9.68
C VAL A 208 0.93 -0.73 9.20
N PRO A 209 0.18 -1.44 10.06
CA PRO A 209 -1.03 -2.14 9.62
C PRO A 209 -2.08 -1.18 9.04
N ASP A 210 -2.27 -0.02 9.69
CA ASP A 210 -3.24 0.99 9.28
C ASP A 210 -2.78 1.73 8.01
N ALA A 211 -1.49 1.99 7.87
CA ALA A 211 -0.91 2.51 6.64
C ALA A 211 -1.07 1.53 5.47
N LEU A 212 -0.93 0.24 5.70
CA LEU A 212 -1.02 -0.78 4.66
C LEU A 212 -2.44 -0.88 4.07
N THR A 213 -3.46 -0.96 4.92
CA THR A 213 -4.86 -0.99 4.48
C THR A 213 -5.32 0.38 4.01
N GLY A 214 -4.97 1.44 4.75
CA GLY A 214 -5.31 2.83 4.45
C GLY A 214 -4.74 3.35 3.14
N ALA A 215 -3.48 3.02 2.79
CA ALA A 215 -2.91 3.40 1.50
C ALA A 215 -3.67 2.78 0.32
N THR A 216 -4.15 1.54 0.47
CA THR A 216 -4.92 0.86 -0.57
C THR A 216 -6.27 1.55 -0.79
N TYR A 217 -6.97 1.89 0.30
CA TYR A 217 -8.23 2.63 0.26
C TYR A 217 -8.05 4.05 -0.30
N ALA A 218 -7.07 4.79 0.21
CA ALA A 218 -6.72 6.13 -0.25
C ALA A 218 -6.35 6.14 -1.73
N GLY A 219 -5.47 5.25 -2.16
CA GLY A 219 -5.06 5.14 -3.57
C GLY A 219 -6.22 4.82 -4.51
N LYS A 220 -7.13 3.91 -4.15
CA LYS A 220 -8.35 3.64 -4.95
C LYS A 220 -9.18 4.91 -5.14
N GLY A 221 -9.30 5.73 -4.09
CA GLY A 221 -9.96 7.04 -4.13
C GLY A 221 -9.14 8.18 -4.73
N GLY A 222 -7.91 7.94 -5.19
CA GLY A 222 -7.02 8.97 -5.74
C GLY A 222 -6.34 9.86 -4.70
N ALA A 223 -6.34 9.49 -3.43
CA ALA A 223 -5.72 10.22 -2.33
C ALA A 223 -4.34 9.66 -1.96
N PRO A 224 -3.35 10.49 -1.61
CA PRO A 224 -2.08 10.02 -1.05
C PRO A 224 -2.24 9.57 0.41
N LEU A 225 -1.31 8.72 0.87
CA LEU A 225 -1.13 8.42 2.29
C LEU A 225 0.02 9.26 2.85
N LEU A 226 -0.26 10.01 3.92
CA LEU A 226 0.71 10.71 4.75
C LEU A 226 0.90 9.97 6.09
N TYR A 227 2.05 10.19 6.71
CA TYR A 227 2.34 9.69 8.05
C TYR A 227 2.20 10.78 9.09
N THR A 228 1.88 10.37 10.32
CA THR A 228 1.89 11.22 11.52
C THR A 228 2.56 10.51 12.69
N GLU A 229 3.00 11.26 13.71
CA GLU A 229 3.30 10.67 15.01
C GLU A 229 1.98 10.38 15.75
N PRO A 230 1.94 9.40 16.68
CA PRO A 230 0.71 9.05 17.39
C PRO A 230 0.06 10.20 18.15
N SER A 231 0.87 11.11 18.71
CA SER A 231 0.42 12.21 19.57
C SER A 231 0.72 13.59 18.99
N ARG A 232 1.14 13.68 17.71
CA ARG A 232 1.38 14.96 17.04
C ARG A 232 1.44 14.81 15.52
N LEU A 233 0.85 15.77 14.80
CA LEU A 233 1.09 15.93 13.37
C LEU A 233 2.52 16.40 13.14
N SER A 234 3.34 15.56 12.51
CA SER A 234 4.72 15.93 12.19
C SER A 234 4.75 17.16 11.28
N GLU A 235 5.76 18.01 11.48
CA GLU A 235 5.85 19.33 10.84
C GLU A 235 5.79 19.29 9.31
N LEU A 236 6.44 18.32 8.66
CA LEU A 236 6.47 18.24 7.19
C LEU A 236 5.10 17.88 6.58
N PRO A 237 4.37 16.86 7.07
CA PRO A 237 2.97 16.66 6.72
C PRO A 237 2.09 17.89 6.95
N ALA A 238 2.21 18.57 8.09
CA ALA A 238 1.47 19.80 8.37
C ALA A 238 1.73 20.87 7.29
N ARG A 239 3.00 21.26 7.10
CA ARG A 239 3.40 22.24 6.07
C ARG A 239 2.99 21.85 4.66
N TYR A 240 2.93 20.55 4.36
CA TYR A 240 2.42 20.09 3.08
C TYR A 240 0.92 20.34 2.95
N LEU A 241 0.12 19.97 3.96
CA LEU A 241 -1.32 20.23 3.98
C LEU A 241 -1.61 21.73 3.88
N ASP A 242 -0.84 22.56 4.58
CA ASP A 242 -0.85 24.02 4.41
C ASP A 242 -0.65 24.45 2.94
N SER A 243 0.31 23.85 2.25
CA SER A 243 0.62 24.22 0.86
C SER A 243 -0.43 23.77 -0.16
N VAL A 244 -1.35 22.88 0.22
CA VAL A 244 -2.38 22.33 -0.67
C VAL A 244 -3.80 22.56 -0.15
N GLU A 245 -3.98 23.43 0.84
CA GLU A 245 -5.26 23.69 1.52
C GLU A 245 -6.39 24.11 0.57
N ALA A 246 -6.06 24.77 -0.55
CA ALA A 246 -7.03 25.16 -1.57
C ALA A 246 -7.60 23.97 -2.36
N SER A 247 -6.91 22.82 -2.38
CA SER A 247 -7.30 21.63 -3.14
C SER A 247 -7.56 20.40 -2.28
N VAL A 248 -7.11 20.40 -1.02
CA VAL A 248 -7.25 19.28 -0.08
C VAL A 248 -8.03 19.76 1.12
N THR A 249 -9.30 19.38 1.17
CA THR A 249 -10.28 19.78 2.19
C THR A 249 -10.64 18.65 3.15
N GLY A 250 -10.31 17.40 2.83
CA GLY A 250 -10.61 16.23 3.65
C GLY A 250 -9.37 15.49 4.17
N ALA A 251 -9.54 14.80 5.30
CA ALA A 251 -8.56 13.82 5.78
C ALA A 251 -9.27 12.58 6.32
N ALA A 252 -8.78 11.40 5.94
CA ALA A 252 -9.18 10.12 6.51
C ALA A 252 -8.07 9.62 7.44
N VAL A 253 -8.36 9.46 8.72
CA VAL A 253 -7.41 8.93 9.70
C VAL A 253 -7.60 7.42 9.80
N PHE A 254 -6.55 6.65 9.51
CA PHE A 254 -6.53 5.20 9.63
C PHE A 254 -5.86 4.78 10.94
N GLY A 255 -6.59 3.98 11.71
CA GLY A 255 -6.24 3.59 13.07
C GLY A 255 -7.11 4.33 14.10
N GLY A 256 -7.47 3.62 15.17
CA GLY A 256 -8.26 4.20 16.26
C GLY A 256 -7.48 5.23 17.08
N THR A 257 -8.14 5.84 18.07
CA THR A 257 -7.58 6.93 18.89
C THR A 257 -6.36 6.53 19.73
N SER A 258 -6.14 5.23 19.94
CA SER A 258 -4.92 4.70 20.58
C SER A 258 -3.70 4.69 19.67
N VAL A 259 -3.90 4.81 18.34
CA VAL A 259 -2.83 4.86 17.32
C VAL A 259 -2.62 6.28 16.82
N VAL A 260 -3.70 7.03 16.61
CA VAL A 260 -3.68 8.46 16.28
C VAL A 260 -4.57 9.18 17.27
N SER A 261 -3.98 9.91 18.22
CA SER A 261 -4.72 10.59 19.28
C SER A 261 -5.73 11.59 18.72
N GLU A 262 -6.79 11.86 19.49
CA GLU A 262 -7.75 12.93 19.15
C GLU A 262 -7.06 14.29 18.99
N GLU A 263 -6.02 14.56 19.78
CA GLU A 263 -5.18 15.76 19.63
C GLU A 263 -4.50 15.82 18.26
N THR A 264 -3.94 14.71 17.79
CA THR A 264 -3.33 14.62 16.46
C THR A 264 -4.38 14.78 15.36
N ALA A 265 -5.54 14.14 15.51
CA ALA A 265 -6.64 14.26 14.56
C ALA A 265 -7.16 15.72 14.51
N ALA A 266 -7.23 16.41 15.64
CA ALA A 266 -7.64 17.81 15.71
C ALA A 266 -6.63 18.74 15.01
N GLN A 267 -5.34 18.43 15.02
CA GLN A 267 -4.32 19.18 14.27
C GLN A 267 -4.51 19.09 12.74
N LEU A 268 -5.17 18.03 12.24
CA LEU A 268 -5.60 17.95 10.83
C LEU A 268 -6.79 18.88 10.55
N GLY A 269 -7.62 19.19 11.55
CA GLY A 269 -8.80 20.05 11.42
C GLY A 269 -8.50 21.51 11.04
N GLY A 270 -7.25 21.94 11.18
CA GLY A 270 -6.84 23.30 10.83
C GLY A 270 -6.88 23.57 9.33
N LYS A 271 -6.76 22.54 8.46
CA LYS A 271 -6.58 22.73 7.01
C LYS A 271 -7.24 21.66 6.13
N PRO A 272 -7.23 20.37 6.50
CA PRO A 272 -8.38 19.53 6.21
C PRO A 272 -9.57 19.96 7.07
N ALA A 273 -10.58 20.61 6.48
CA ALA A 273 -11.73 21.14 7.21
C ALA A 273 -12.61 20.05 7.86
N ALA A 274 -12.50 18.80 7.42
CA ALA A 274 -13.29 17.68 7.91
C ALA A 274 -12.47 16.38 8.03
N PRO A 275 -11.66 16.20 9.10
CA PRO A 275 -11.03 14.91 9.36
C PRO A 275 -12.08 13.89 9.82
N VAL A 276 -12.07 12.70 9.21
CA VAL A 276 -12.90 11.56 9.59
C VAL A 276 -12.00 10.42 10.05
N ILE A 277 -12.22 9.93 11.27
CA ILE A 277 -11.59 8.67 11.72
C ILE A 277 -12.27 7.54 10.98
N VAL A 278 -11.52 6.84 10.13
CA VAL A 278 -12.00 5.66 9.41
C VAL A 278 -11.70 4.45 10.28
N ASP A 279 -12.68 4.09 11.11
CA ASP A 279 -12.76 2.72 11.60
C ASP A 279 -13.10 1.81 10.40
N PRO A 280 -12.41 0.68 10.20
CA PRO A 280 -12.69 -0.20 9.07
C PRO A 280 -14.17 -0.63 9.14
N PRO A 281 -15.00 -0.29 8.13
CA PRO A 281 -16.40 -0.63 8.17
C PRO A 281 -16.59 -2.15 8.21
N THR A 282 -17.60 -2.60 8.94
CA THR A 282 -18.08 -3.98 8.92
C THR A 282 -18.71 -4.28 7.55
N GLY A 283 -17.88 -4.57 6.55
CA GLY A 283 -18.30 -5.28 5.32
C GLY A 283 -18.90 -4.44 4.19
N GLY A 284 -18.64 -3.14 4.13
CA GLY A 284 -18.95 -2.32 2.93
C GLY A 284 -17.70 -2.08 2.10
N TYR A 285 -17.34 -3.05 1.25
CA TYR A 285 -16.32 -2.91 0.20
C TYR A 285 -16.86 -3.48 -1.11
#